data_AF-A0A1G7SE20-F1
#
_entry.id   AF-A0A1G7SE20-F1
#
_cell.length_a   1.000
_cell.length_b   1.000
_cell.length_c   1.000
_cell.angle_alpha   90.00
_cell.angle_beta   90.00
_cell.angle_gamma   90.00
#
_symmetry.space_group_name_H-M   'P 1'
#
loop_
_entity.id
_entity.type
_entity.pdbx_description
1 polymer ?
#
loop_
_entity_poly.entity_id
_entity_poly.type
_entity_poly.pdbx_seq_one_letter_code
_entity_poly.pdbx_strand_id
1 'polypeptide(L)'
;MDGPAPGDEAPAGPRFAMPAWTDDVRRLGVGLKNLFAAQIALAGAEFSLARSGIVMMLFMGLAAIVFAVALGLTLLALAGWGLAQWFGSWAWALTALAGVQLVLLIVAILVFRRSMHWLSLPGTRNELALLAKEAARQGKAEGEAKVGG
;
A
#
# COMPACT_ATOMS: atom_id res chain seq x y z
N MET A 1 -11.77 -35.47 -82.97
CA MET A 1 -10.66 -35.57 -82.02
C MET A 1 -11.21 -35.26 -80.65
N ASP A 2 -11.47 -36.32 -79.89
CA ASP A 2 -10.99 -36.55 -78.52
C ASP A 2 -11.14 -35.44 -77.46
N GLY A 3 -11.99 -35.72 -76.46
CA GLY A 3 -11.57 -35.85 -75.05
C GLY A 3 -11.28 -34.58 -74.20
N PRO A 4 -11.73 -34.53 -72.93
CA PRO A 4 -11.67 -33.35 -72.05
C PRO A 4 -10.34 -33.24 -71.28
N ALA A 5 -10.03 -32.03 -70.78
CA ALA A 5 -9.06 -31.85 -69.70
C ALA A 5 -9.52 -30.75 -68.72
N PRO A 6 -10.08 -31.13 -67.54
CA PRO A 6 -10.13 -30.28 -66.38
C PRO A 6 -8.86 -30.50 -65.54
N GLY A 7 -8.06 -29.47 -65.35
CA GLY A 7 -6.94 -29.44 -64.39
C GLY A 7 -6.70 -27.96 -64.03
N ASP A 8 -6.51 -27.55 -62.79
CA ASP A 8 -6.26 -28.26 -61.53
C ASP A 8 -6.90 -27.43 -60.41
N GLU A 9 -7.95 -27.93 -59.76
CA GLU A 9 -8.30 -27.44 -58.42
C GLU A 9 -7.50 -28.27 -57.42
N ALA A 10 -6.39 -27.69 -56.95
CA ALA A 10 -5.61 -28.27 -55.86
C ALA A 10 -6.53 -28.51 -54.64
N PRO A 11 -6.54 -29.71 -54.04
CA PRO A 11 -7.41 -29.98 -52.91
C PRO A 11 -7.04 -29.04 -51.76
N ALA A 12 -7.98 -28.19 -51.36
CA ALA A 12 -7.88 -27.44 -50.12
C ALA A 12 -7.72 -28.45 -48.97
N GLY A 13 -6.50 -28.56 -48.46
CA GLY A 13 -6.20 -29.45 -47.33
C GLY A 13 -7.15 -29.18 -46.16
N PRO A 14 -7.43 -30.20 -45.33
CA PRO A 14 -8.44 -30.11 -44.28
C PRO A 14 -8.12 -28.94 -43.35
N ARG A 15 -8.88 -27.85 -43.48
CA ARG A 15 -8.95 -26.83 -42.44
C ARG A 15 -9.72 -27.46 -41.30
N PHE A 16 -9.01 -27.86 -40.26
CA PHE A 16 -9.61 -28.28 -39.01
C PHE A 16 -10.56 -27.17 -38.55
N ALA A 17 -11.86 -27.38 -38.74
CA ALA A 17 -12.89 -26.48 -38.28
C ALA A 17 -12.86 -26.55 -36.75
N MET A 18 -12.32 -25.51 -36.12
CA MET A 18 -12.33 -25.46 -34.66
C MET A 18 -13.78 -25.45 -34.18
N PRO A 19 -14.12 -26.23 -33.14
CA PRO A 19 -15.49 -26.30 -32.64
C PRO A 19 -16.00 -24.94 -32.15
N ALA A 20 -17.24 -24.56 -32.47
CA ALA A 20 -17.82 -23.24 -32.14
C ALA A 20 -17.74 -22.85 -30.65
N TRP A 21 -17.74 -23.83 -29.73
CA TRP A 21 -17.60 -23.57 -28.29
C TRP A 21 -16.23 -22.97 -27.89
N THR A 22 -15.19 -23.18 -28.71
CA THR A 22 -13.85 -22.62 -28.46
C THR A 22 -13.82 -21.10 -28.66
N ASP A 23 -14.63 -20.59 -29.60
CA ASP A 23 -14.79 -19.16 -29.83
C ASP A 23 -15.56 -18.50 -28.68
N ASP A 24 -16.54 -19.19 -28.11
CA ASP A 24 -17.31 -18.71 -26.95
C ASP A 24 -16.43 -18.58 -25.71
N VAL A 25 -15.62 -19.60 -25.41
CA VAL A 25 -14.66 -19.57 -24.29
C VAL A 25 -13.61 -18.48 -24.49
N ARG A 26 -13.15 -18.29 -25.72
CA ARG A 26 -12.19 -17.22 -26.06
C ARG A 26 -12.79 -15.83 -25.88
N ARG A 27 -14.04 -15.61 -26.31
CA ARG A 27 -14.79 -14.36 -26.09
C ARG A 27 -15.01 -14.09 -24.61
N LEU A 28 -15.34 -15.10 -23.83
CA LEU A 28 -15.51 -15.00 -22.38
C LEU A 28 -14.20 -14.62 -21.69
N GLY A 29 -13.09 -15.25 -22.08
CA GLY A 29 -11.76 -14.92 -21.57
C GLY A 29 -11.33 -13.48 -21.91
N VAL A 30 -11.62 -13.01 -23.13
CA VAL A 30 -11.36 -11.62 -23.53
C VAL A 30 -12.24 -10.64 -22.75
N GLY A 31 -13.52 -10.95 -22.56
CA GLY A 31 -14.44 -10.13 -21.76
C GLY A 31 -13.99 -10.01 -20.30
N LEU A 32 -13.62 -11.13 -19.68
CA LEU A 32 -13.13 -11.16 -18.29
C LEU A 32 -11.79 -10.39 -18.14
N LYS A 33 -10.88 -10.55 -19.10
CA LYS A 33 -9.63 -9.79 -19.15
C LYS A 33 -9.89 -8.28 -19.25
N ASN A 34 -10.87 -7.87 -20.04
CA ASN A 34 -11.22 -6.45 -20.18
C ASN A 34 -11.82 -5.86 -18.90
N LEU A 35 -12.64 -6.62 -18.17
CA LEU A 35 -13.19 -6.18 -16.88
C LEU A 35 -12.09 -6.03 -15.81
N PHE A 36 -11.18 -6.99 -15.71
CA PHE A 36 -10.03 -6.89 -14.81
C PHE A 36 -9.09 -5.75 -15.20
N ALA A 37 -8.83 -5.55 -16.48
CA ALA A 37 -8.01 -4.44 -16.96
C ALA A 37 -8.64 -3.08 -16.62
N ALA A 38 -9.97 -2.95 -16.73
CA ALA A 38 -10.68 -1.75 -16.34
C ALA A 38 -10.59 -1.47 -14.82
N GLN A 39 -10.70 -2.51 -13.97
CA GLN A 39 -10.55 -2.38 -12.51
C GLN A 39 -9.12 -2.00 -12.12
N ILE A 40 -8.10 -2.59 -12.76
CA ILE A 40 -6.69 -2.22 -12.56
C ILE A 40 -6.44 -0.77 -12.99
N ALA A 41 -7.01 -0.34 -14.12
CA ALA A 41 -6.87 1.04 -14.60
C ALA A 41 -7.53 2.05 -13.64
N LEU A 42 -8.69 1.71 -13.08
CA LEU A 42 -9.36 2.53 -12.09
C LEU A 42 -8.59 2.60 -10.77
N ALA A 43 -8.09 1.46 -10.28
CA ALA A 43 -7.24 1.39 -9.08
C ALA A 43 -5.94 2.19 -9.26
N GLY A 44 -5.34 2.14 -10.46
CA GLY A 44 -4.16 2.97 -10.80
C GLY A 44 -4.46 4.46 -10.83
N ALA A 45 -5.65 4.86 -11.28
CA ALA A 45 -6.09 6.25 -11.26
C ALA A 45 -6.33 6.77 -9.83
N GLU A 46 -6.95 5.96 -8.96
CA GLU A 46 -7.10 6.28 -7.54
C GLU A 46 -5.74 6.34 -6.82
N PHE A 47 -4.82 5.42 -7.14
CA PHE A 47 -3.47 5.41 -6.59
C PHE A 47 -2.65 6.64 -7.05
N SER A 48 -2.84 7.10 -8.28
CA SER A 48 -2.23 8.34 -8.80
C SER A 48 -2.78 9.58 -8.10
N LEU A 49 -4.10 9.61 -7.86
CA LEU A 49 -4.75 10.67 -7.09
C LEU A 49 -4.25 10.69 -5.64
N ALA A 50 -4.16 9.51 -5.00
CA ALA A 50 -3.57 9.35 -3.68
C ALA A 50 -2.09 9.80 -3.66
N ARG A 51 -1.32 9.49 -4.71
CA ARG A 51 0.08 9.90 -4.85
C ARG A 51 0.26 11.42 -4.84
N SER A 52 -0.65 12.16 -5.48
CA SER A 52 -0.67 13.63 -5.40
C SER A 52 -0.90 14.13 -3.96
N GLY A 53 -1.68 13.39 -3.17
CA GLY A 53 -1.94 13.69 -1.76
C GLY A 53 -0.81 13.31 -0.78
N ILE A 54 0.13 12.45 -1.16
CA ILE A 54 1.16 11.92 -0.24
C ILE A 54 2.01 13.04 0.39
N VAL A 55 2.43 14.04 -0.39
CA VAL A 55 3.26 15.15 0.13
C VAL A 55 2.47 15.97 1.16
N MET A 56 1.21 16.28 0.86
CA MET A 56 0.34 17.02 1.76
C MET A 56 0.00 16.21 3.02
N MET A 57 -0.25 14.90 2.87
CA MET A 57 -0.53 14.00 3.97
C MET A 57 0.71 13.79 4.87
N LEU A 58 1.91 13.72 4.30
CA LEU A 58 3.17 13.68 5.04
C LEU A 58 3.43 14.99 5.77
N PHE A 59 3.20 16.13 5.13
CA PHE A 59 3.32 17.45 5.74
C PHE A 59 2.33 17.63 6.89
N MET A 60 1.05 17.25 6.70
CA MET A 60 0.04 17.25 7.76
C MET A 60 0.38 16.27 8.88
N GLY A 61 0.90 15.09 8.56
CA GLY A 61 1.36 14.12 9.55
C GLY A 61 2.52 14.67 10.40
N LEU A 62 3.50 15.29 9.76
CA LEU A 62 4.61 15.95 10.46
C LEU A 62 4.12 17.11 11.32
N ALA A 63 3.27 17.98 10.76
CA ALA A 63 2.65 19.08 11.49
C ALA A 63 1.87 18.56 12.70
N ALA A 64 1.06 17.51 12.52
CA ALA A 64 0.31 16.88 13.60
C ALA A 64 1.24 16.33 14.70
N ILE A 65 2.36 15.70 14.36
CA ILE A 65 3.36 15.24 15.35
C ILE A 65 3.94 16.42 16.11
N VAL A 66 4.38 17.48 15.42
CA VAL A 66 4.97 18.67 16.04
C VAL A 66 3.95 19.34 16.97
N PHE A 67 2.71 19.52 16.51
CA PHE A 67 1.63 20.08 17.33
C PHE A 67 1.25 19.18 18.49
N ALA A 68 1.20 17.86 18.31
CA ALA A 68 0.93 16.92 19.39
C ALA A 68 2.01 16.98 20.48
N VAL A 69 3.29 17.09 20.09
CA VAL A 69 4.40 17.28 21.04
C VAL A 69 4.27 18.63 21.76
N ALA A 70 4.06 19.72 21.03
CA ALA A 70 3.90 21.05 21.62
C ALA A 70 2.72 21.10 22.59
N LEU A 71 1.55 20.61 22.17
CA LEU A 71 0.35 20.50 23.00
C LEU A 71 0.61 19.61 24.23
N GLY A 72 1.28 18.47 24.06
CA GLY A 72 1.66 17.59 25.15
C GLY A 72 2.53 18.28 26.19
N LEU A 73 3.54 19.06 25.76
CA LEU A 73 4.39 19.84 26.65
C LEU A 73 3.60 20.93 27.39
N THR A 74 2.70 21.64 26.70
CA THR A 74 1.83 22.64 27.32
C THR A 74 0.91 22.02 28.37
N LEU A 75 0.26 20.90 28.05
CA LEU A 75 -0.59 20.17 28.99
C LEU A 75 0.21 19.64 30.18
N LEU A 76 1.43 19.14 29.95
CA LEU A 76 2.31 18.66 31.02
C LEU A 76 2.73 19.79 31.95
N ALA A 77 3.05 20.97 31.41
CA ALA A 77 3.37 22.16 32.19
C ALA A 77 2.17 22.64 33.03
N LEU A 78 0.97 22.70 32.43
CA LEU A 78 -0.26 23.05 33.15
C LEU A 78 -0.60 22.04 34.24
N ALA A 79 -0.45 20.74 33.96
CA ALA A 79 -0.65 19.68 34.95
C ALA A 79 0.36 19.81 36.10
N GLY A 80 1.64 20.06 35.80
CA GLY A 80 2.68 20.27 36.81
C GLY A 80 2.42 21.47 37.70
N TRP A 81 2.02 22.60 37.09
CA TRP A 81 1.63 23.80 37.83
C TRP A 81 0.41 23.54 38.73
N GLY A 82 -0.64 22.92 38.20
CA GLY A 82 -1.85 22.59 38.97
C GLY A 82 -1.59 21.62 40.11
N LEU A 83 -0.82 20.55 39.87
CA LEU A 83 -0.43 19.61 40.93
C LEU A 83 0.46 20.27 41.99
N ALA A 84 1.37 21.16 41.60
CA ALA A 84 2.23 21.86 42.55
C ALA A 84 1.41 22.72 43.52
N GLN A 85 0.35 23.37 43.04
CA GLN A 85 -0.58 24.10 43.90
C GLN A 85 -1.35 23.16 44.85
N TRP A 86 -1.73 21.97 44.38
CA TRP A 86 -2.54 21.04 45.16
C TRP A 86 -1.74 20.31 46.25
N PHE A 87 -0.54 19.85 45.91
CA PHE A 87 0.36 19.18 46.86
C PHE A 87 1.15 20.17 47.74
N GLY A 88 1.13 21.46 47.42
CA GLY A 88 1.97 22.48 48.07
C GLY A 88 3.47 22.25 47.88
N SER A 89 3.86 21.32 47.00
CA SER A 89 5.25 20.90 46.79
C SER A 89 5.49 20.49 45.35
N TRP A 90 6.49 21.12 44.73
CA TRP A 90 6.94 20.81 43.39
C TRP A 90 7.50 19.39 43.26
N ALA A 91 8.17 18.87 44.30
CA ALA A 91 8.77 17.54 44.27
C ALA A 91 7.70 16.43 44.13
N TRP A 92 6.61 16.54 44.88
CA TRP A 92 5.50 15.60 44.81
C TRP A 92 4.74 15.71 43.48
N ALA A 93 4.53 16.92 42.97
CA ALA A 93 3.91 17.14 41.66
C ALA A 93 4.71 16.50 40.52
N LEU A 94 6.03 16.70 40.50
CA LEU A 94 6.90 16.10 39.50
C LEU A 94 6.99 14.57 39.65
N THR A 95 6.99 14.05 40.88
CA THR A 95 6.97 12.60 41.13
C THR A 95 5.69 11.95 40.62
N ALA A 96 4.53 12.57 40.88
CA ALA A 96 3.25 12.11 40.36
C ALA A 96 3.21 12.15 38.83
N LEU A 97 3.68 13.25 38.21
CA LEU A 97 3.81 13.35 36.76
C LEU A 97 4.74 12.29 36.16
N ALA A 98 5.88 12.02 36.81
CA ALA A 98 6.79 10.96 36.38
C ALA A 98 6.12 9.58 36.44
N GLY A 99 5.33 9.31 37.48
CA GLY A 99 4.52 8.09 37.60
C GLY A 99 3.50 7.96 36.47
N VAL A 100 2.76 9.03 36.16
CA VAL A 100 1.81 9.05 35.03
C VAL A 100 2.53 8.80 33.71
N GLN A 101 3.67 9.45 33.48
CA GLN A 101 4.45 9.28 32.26
C GLN A 101 4.98 7.83 32.11
N LEU A 102 5.37 7.20 33.21
CA LEU A 102 5.79 5.79 33.22
C LEU A 102 4.64 4.86 32.83
N VAL A 103 3.43 5.10 33.34
CA VAL A 103 2.24 4.31 32.97
C VAL A 103 1.92 4.47 31.48
N LEU A 104 1.92 5.71 30.98
CA LEU A 104 1.68 5.98 29.55
C LEU A 104 2.73 5.30 28.66
N LEU A 105 4.01 5.31 29.08
CA LEU A 105 5.09 4.62 28.39
C LEU A 105 4.84 3.11 28.32
N ILE A 106 4.47 2.48 29.45
CA ILE A 106 4.17 1.04 29.49
C ILE A 106 3.02 0.70 28.53
N VAL A 107 1.93 1.48 28.56
CA VAL A 107 0.79 1.30 27.65
C VAL A 107 1.24 1.43 26.19
N ALA A 108 2.03 2.45 25.85
CA ALA A 108 2.55 2.64 24.50
C ALA A 108 3.41 1.45 24.05
N ILE A 109 4.27 0.91 24.92
CA ILE A 109 5.09 -0.28 24.63
C ILE A 109 4.19 -1.51 24.39
N LEU A 110 3.15 -1.72 25.20
CA LEU A 110 2.23 -2.85 25.03
C LEU A 110 1.44 -2.75 23.72
N VAL A 111 0.94 -1.56 23.39
CA VAL A 111 0.27 -1.30 22.11
C VAL A 111 1.24 -1.52 20.96
N PHE A 112 2.48 -1.02 21.04
CA PHE A 112 3.49 -1.26 20.02
C PHE A 112 3.81 -2.74 19.83
N ARG A 113 4.01 -3.48 20.94
CA ARG A 113 4.22 -4.93 20.92
C ARG A 113 3.02 -5.65 20.31
N ARG A 114 1.81 -5.22 20.63
CA ARG A 114 0.58 -5.75 20.03
C ARG A 114 0.59 -5.49 18.54
N SER A 115 0.75 -4.25 18.09
CA SER A 115 0.80 -3.91 16.66
C SER A 115 1.86 -4.70 15.90
N MET A 116 3.06 -4.86 16.46
CA MET A 116 4.13 -5.68 15.88
C MET A 116 3.76 -7.17 15.81
N HIS A 117 3.09 -7.70 16.85
CA HIS A 117 2.60 -9.07 16.83
C HIS A 117 1.57 -9.30 15.71
N TRP A 118 0.68 -8.32 15.47
CA TRP A 118 -0.31 -8.40 14.38
C TRP A 118 0.32 -8.25 13.00
N LEU A 119 1.32 -7.38 12.84
CA LEU A 119 2.13 -7.28 11.62
C LEU A 119 2.95 -8.55 11.35
N SER A 120 3.29 -9.31 12.40
CA SER A 120 4.08 -10.54 12.28
C SER A 120 3.27 -11.78 11.89
N LEU A 121 1.93 -11.68 11.77
CA LEU A 121 1.12 -12.76 11.23
C LEU A 121 1.55 -13.08 9.78
N PRO A 122 1.62 -14.38 9.40
CA PRO A 122 2.34 -14.84 8.21
C PRO A 122 1.79 -14.31 6.87
N GLY A 123 0.53 -13.86 6.81
CA GLY A 123 -0.06 -13.24 5.62
C GLY A 123 0.63 -11.92 5.24
N THR A 124 0.90 -11.06 6.22
CA THR A 124 1.43 -9.70 5.98
C THR A 124 2.92 -9.71 5.62
N ARG A 125 3.68 -10.72 6.07
CA ARG A 125 5.12 -10.84 5.79
C ARG A 125 5.42 -11.12 4.31
N ASN A 126 4.63 -11.96 3.66
CA ASN A 126 4.82 -12.26 2.23
C ASN A 126 4.52 -11.03 1.37
N GLU A 127 3.48 -10.27 1.71
CA GLU A 127 3.12 -9.05 0.99
C GLU A 127 4.16 -7.94 1.23
N LEU A 128 4.63 -7.76 2.46
CA LEU A 128 5.72 -6.81 2.77
C LEU A 128 7.04 -7.16 2.08
N ALA A 129 7.39 -8.45 2.00
CA ALA A 129 8.60 -8.90 1.32
C ALA A 129 8.53 -8.69 -0.19
N LEU A 130 7.36 -8.89 -0.80
CA LEU A 130 7.13 -8.59 -2.21
C LEU A 130 7.19 -7.09 -2.46
N LEU A 131 6.47 -6.28 -1.67
CA LEU A 131 6.47 -4.82 -1.79
C LEU A 131 7.87 -4.21 -1.60
N ALA A 132 8.66 -4.70 -0.65
CA ALA A 132 10.03 -4.25 -0.44
C ALA A 132 10.94 -4.60 -1.62
N LYS A 133 10.75 -5.77 -2.25
CA LYS A 133 11.51 -6.20 -3.42
C LYS A 133 11.13 -5.40 -4.66
N GLU A 134 9.84 -5.09 -4.85
CA GLU A 134 9.34 -4.22 -5.90
C GLU A 134 9.90 -2.78 -5.75
N ALA A 135 9.83 -2.22 -4.54
CA ALA A 135 10.36 -0.88 -4.26
C ALA A 135 11.87 -0.80 -4.48
N ALA A 136 12.62 -1.83 -4.08
CA ALA A 136 14.06 -1.91 -4.33
C ALA A 136 14.40 -2.02 -5.83
N ARG A 137 13.56 -2.68 -6.63
CA ARG A 137 13.73 -2.73 -8.09
C ARG A 137 13.40 -1.40 -8.77
N GLN A 138 12.32 -0.73 -8.35
CA GLN A 138 11.94 0.58 -8.89
C GLN A 138 12.98 1.65 -8.58
N GLY A 139 13.49 1.70 -7.34
CA GLY A 139 14.57 2.64 -6.98
C GLY A 139 15.88 2.41 -7.74
N LYS A 140 16.18 1.15 -8.11
CA LYS A 140 17.33 0.84 -8.97
C LYS A 140 17.12 1.27 -10.43
N ALA A 141 15.94 1.00 -10.99
CA ALA A 141 15.61 1.40 -12.36
C ALA A 141 15.57 2.93 -12.54
N GLU A 142 15.02 3.67 -11.56
CA GLU A 142 15.05 5.13 -11.57
C GLU A 142 16.48 5.69 -11.38
N GLY A 143 17.32 5.01 -10.59
CA GLY A 143 18.74 5.35 -10.42
C GLY A 143 19.57 5.16 -11.69
N GLU A 144 19.38 4.05 -12.41
CA GLU A 144 20.07 3.77 -13.66
C GLU A 144 19.63 4.70 -14.81
N ALA A 145 18.33 5.02 -14.89
CA ALA A 145 17.81 5.97 -15.87
C ALA A 145 18.33 7.40 -15.69
N LYS A 146 18.70 7.78 -14.45
CA LYS A 146 19.22 9.12 -14.13
C LYS A 146 20.74 9.24 -14.29
N VAL A 147 21.46 8.12 -14.37
CA VAL A 147 22.92 8.06 -14.54
C VAL A 147 23.31 7.82 -16.01
N GLY A 148 22.41 7.26 -16.82
CA GLY A 148 22.64 7.02 -18.26
C GLY A 148 22.08 8.07 -19.22
N GLY A 149 21.54 9.20 -18.72
CA GLY A 149 20.97 10.30 -19.50
C GLY A 149 21.86 11.53 -19.55
#